data_AF-A0A9W9YVY1-F1
#
_entry.id   AF-A0A9W9YVY1-F1
#
_cell.length_a   1.000
_cell.length_b   1.000
_cell.length_c   1.000
_cell.angle_alpha   90.00
_cell.angle_beta   90.00
_cell.angle_gamma   90.00
#
_symmetry.space_group_name_H-M   'P 1'
#
loop_
_entity.id
_entity.type
_entity.pdbx_description
1 polymer ?
#
loop_
_entity_poly.entity_id
_entity_poly.type
_entity_poly.pdbx_seq_one_letter_code
_entity_poly.pdbx_strand_id
1 'polypeptide(L)'
;MWFFEKVDKKPLLSWDHEVSHTFSTAGKHDISVTAISVIGQEKGLTTVRLSFDLLLDKENDNTKAWRKFFSQRLQATLSQSLNIHGNRLEVVVLRGLPTECDVSITPAPTNTSLTRAEIVTRLKGLVADGAVAIQLNKDATFRVTHVEVLPDRGNTD
;
A
#
# COMPACT_ATOMS: atom_id res chain seq x y z
N MET A 1 -0.12 11.39 13.87
CA MET A 1 0.55 12.22 14.90
C MET A 1 0.28 11.62 16.25
N TRP A 2 1.30 11.47 17.09
CA TRP A 2 1.22 10.85 18.41
C TRP A 2 1.76 11.83 19.45
N PHE A 3 1.04 12.01 20.56
CA PHE A 3 1.43 12.85 21.68
C PHE A 3 1.57 11.97 22.91
N PHE A 4 2.78 11.94 23.48
CA PHE A 4 3.10 11.11 24.64
C PHE A 4 3.13 11.90 25.95
N GLU A 5 2.96 13.24 25.92
CA GLU A 5 2.95 14.09 27.12
C GLU A 5 1.96 15.26 26.97
N LYS A 6 1.44 15.77 28.10
CA LYS A 6 0.54 16.92 28.14
C LYS A 6 1.33 18.23 28.15
N VAL A 7 1.22 18.94 27.03
CA VAL A 7 1.54 20.37 26.81
C VAL A 7 2.98 20.67 26.37
N ASP A 8 3.09 21.40 25.26
CA ASP A 8 4.27 22.05 24.65
C ASP A 8 5.46 21.19 24.19
N LYS A 9 5.31 19.87 24.15
CA LYS A 9 6.23 19.01 23.38
C LYS A 9 5.69 18.72 21.98
N LYS A 10 6.58 18.87 20.98
CA LYS A 10 6.28 18.60 19.57
C LYS A 10 5.73 17.17 19.42
N PRO A 11 4.61 16.98 18.69
CA PRO A 11 4.09 15.63 18.44
C PRO A 11 5.13 14.78 17.72
N LEU A 12 5.10 13.47 18.00
CA LEU A 12 5.75 12.51 17.13
C LEU A 12 4.88 12.39 15.87
N LEU A 13 5.30 13.08 14.82
CA LEU A 13 4.76 12.92 13.50
C LEU A 13 5.21 11.55 12.99
N SER A 14 4.30 10.58 13.11
CA SER A 14 4.49 9.26 12.55
C SER A 14 3.44 9.01 11.48
N TRP A 15 3.92 8.46 10.37
CA TRP A 15 3.12 7.88 9.30
C TRP A 15 2.75 6.43 9.58
N ASP A 16 3.37 5.81 10.59
CA ASP A 16 3.11 4.44 11.00
C ASP A 16 1.86 4.32 11.88
N HIS A 17 1.13 3.21 11.69
CA HIS A 17 -0.09 2.86 12.44
C HIS A 17 0.17 2.45 13.90
N GLU A 18 1.43 2.25 14.27
CA GLU A 18 1.84 1.82 15.61
C GLU A 18 3.21 2.43 15.94
N VAL A 19 3.41 2.81 17.20
CA VAL A 19 4.68 3.36 17.69
C VAL A 19 4.94 2.90 19.12
N SER A 20 6.22 2.69 19.44
CA SER A 20 6.65 2.30 20.78
C SER A 20 7.37 3.47 21.46
N HIS A 21 6.98 3.76 22.71
CA HIS A 21 7.53 4.84 23.52
C HIS A 21 7.75 4.36 24.96
N THR A 22 8.83 4.79 25.61
CA THR A 22 9.18 4.41 26.99
C THR A 22 9.28 5.65 27.86
N PHE A 23 8.56 5.65 28.99
CA PHE A 23 8.58 6.73 29.96
C PHE A 23 9.72 6.54 30.96
N SER A 24 10.60 7.53 31.07
CA SER A 24 11.73 7.51 32.01
C SER A 24 11.33 7.87 33.45
N THR A 25 10.13 8.41 33.66
CA THR A 25 9.61 8.80 34.97
C THR A 25 8.41 7.96 35.35
N ALA A 26 8.38 7.50 36.61
CA ALA A 26 7.23 6.77 37.14
C ALA A 26 6.10 7.76 37.46
N GLY A 27 4.87 7.45 37.03
CA GLY A 27 3.72 8.32 37.21
C GLY A 27 2.57 7.94 36.28
N LYS A 28 1.49 8.74 36.31
CA LYS A 28 0.40 8.62 35.33
C LYS A 28 0.74 9.45 34.11
N HIS A 29 0.69 8.81 32.93
CA HIS A 29 0.99 9.43 31.64
C HIS A 29 -0.25 9.39 30.74
N ASP A 30 -0.55 10.51 30.09
CA ASP A 30 -1.67 10.63 29.15
C ASP A 30 -1.15 10.64 27.71
N ILE A 31 -1.66 9.74 26.86
CA ILE A 31 -1.25 9.57 25.46
C ILE A 31 -2.43 9.88 24.53
N SER A 32 -2.21 10.66 23.46
CA SER A 32 -3.23 10.94 22.44
C SER A 32 -2.71 10.76 21.01
N VAL A 33 -3.59 10.40 20.07
CA VAL A 33 -3.27 10.15 18.66
C VAL A 33 -4.20 10.96 17.76
N THR A 34 -3.62 11.65 16.79
CA THR A 34 -4.35 12.41 15.77
C THR A 34 -3.85 12.00 14.38
N ALA A 35 -4.72 11.41 13.57
CA ALA A 35 -4.43 11.12 12.17
C ALA A 35 -5.12 12.17 11.28
N ILE A 36 -4.34 12.87 10.45
CA ILE A 36 -4.86 13.79 9.44
C ILE A 36 -4.47 13.18 8.10
N SER A 37 -5.44 12.72 7.32
CA SER A 37 -5.20 12.09 6.02
C SER A 37 -5.20 13.07 4.85
N VAL A 38 -5.56 14.34 5.06
CA VAL A 38 -5.61 15.34 3.98
C VAL A 38 -5.21 16.72 4.47
N ILE A 39 -4.18 17.29 3.84
CA ILE A 39 -3.88 18.73 3.85
C ILE A 39 -3.65 19.13 2.40
N GLY A 40 -4.59 19.87 1.81
CA GLY A 40 -4.36 20.75 0.66
C GLY A 40 -4.10 20.09 -0.71
N GLN A 41 -4.97 20.46 -1.66
CA GLN A 41 -4.98 20.18 -3.11
C GLN A 41 -5.42 18.78 -3.54
N GLU A 42 -6.42 18.77 -4.43
CA GLU A 42 -6.90 17.65 -5.24
C GLU A 42 -5.76 16.79 -5.86
N LYS A 43 -5.25 15.83 -5.09
CA LYS A 43 -4.36 14.79 -5.59
C LYS A 43 -4.83 13.46 -5.05
N GLY A 44 -6.04 13.06 -5.44
CA GLY A 44 -6.55 11.72 -5.16
C GLY A 44 -5.53 10.67 -5.58
N LEU A 45 -5.19 9.77 -4.67
CA LEU A 45 -4.50 8.54 -5.02
C LEU A 45 -5.57 7.57 -5.49
N THR A 46 -5.43 7.02 -6.70
CA THR A 46 -6.32 5.92 -7.09
C THR A 46 -5.78 4.65 -6.48
N THR A 47 -6.56 4.01 -5.62
CA THR A 47 -6.15 2.77 -4.96
C THR A 47 -6.88 1.60 -5.60
N VAL A 48 -6.15 0.54 -5.94
CA VAL A 48 -6.72 -0.73 -6.40
C VAL A 48 -6.36 -1.84 -5.44
N ARG A 49 -7.30 -2.75 -5.20
CA ARG A 49 -7.08 -3.98 -4.46
C ARG A 49 -6.80 -5.12 -5.41
N LEU A 50 -5.70 -5.81 -5.16
CA LEU A 50 -5.26 -6.99 -5.89
C LEU A 50 -5.50 -8.23 -5.05
N SER A 51 -6.15 -9.21 -5.65
CA SER A 51 -6.28 -10.56 -5.11
C SER A 51 -5.41 -11.51 -5.92
N PHE A 52 -4.95 -12.57 -5.27
CA PHE A 52 -4.02 -13.54 -5.86
C PHE A 52 -4.65 -14.92 -5.91
N ASP A 53 -3.95 -15.85 -6.54
CA ASP A 53 -4.29 -17.27 -6.40
C ASP A 53 -4.09 -17.75 -4.94
N LEU A 54 -4.84 -18.80 -4.57
CA LEU A 54 -4.80 -19.40 -3.24
C LEU A 54 -3.49 -20.11 -2.92
N LEU A 55 -2.58 -20.28 -3.89
CA LEU A 55 -1.29 -20.89 -3.63
C LEU A 55 -0.38 -19.90 -2.89
N LEU A 56 -0.54 -18.60 -3.12
CA LEU A 56 0.22 -17.55 -2.42
C LEU A 56 -0.03 -17.61 -0.90
N ASP A 57 -1.24 -17.96 -0.47
CA ASP A 57 -1.60 -18.08 0.94
C ASP A 57 -0.76 -19.12 1.69
N LYS A 58 -0.25 -20.13 0.99
CA LYS A 58 0.64 -21.15 1.59
C LYS A 58 2.05 -20.62 1.87
N GLU A 59 2.48 -19.61 1.12
CA GLU A 59 3.77 -18.95 1.31
C GLU A 59 3.70 -17.77 2.28
N ASN A 60 2.48 -17.31 2.62
CA ASN A 60 2.27 -16.17 3.51
C ASN A 60 2.50 -16.56 4.97
N ASP A 61 3.68 -16.24 5.50
CA ASP A 61 4.04 -16.47 6.91
C ASP A 61 3.45 -15.43 7.89
N ASN A 62 2.63 -14.50 7.40
CA ASN A 62 1.98 -13.40 8.11
C ASN A 62 2.93 -12.47 8.89
N THR A 63 4.23 -12.52 8.62
CA THR A 63 5.22 -11.64 9.25
C THR A 63 5.29 -10.27 8.55
N LYS A 64 5.75 -9.26 9.29
CA LYS A 64 6.04 -7.94 8.71
C LYS A 64 7.18 -8.03 7.67
N ALA A 65 8.14 -8.92 7.87
CA ALA A 65 9.28 -9.12 6.97
C ALA A 65 8.84 -9.66 5.61
N TRP A 66 8.00 -10.70 5.61
CA TRP A 66 7.45 -11.27 4.39
C TRP A 66 6.58 -10.28 3.63
N ARG A 67 5.66 -9.57 4.31
CA ARG A 67 4.83 -8.54 3.66
C ARG A 67 5.67 -7.45 3.00
N LYS A 68 6.76 -7.03 3.63
CA LYS A 68 7.70 -6.04 3.07
C LYS A 68 8.46 -6.61 1.86
N PHE A 69 8.92 -7.86 1.94
CA PHE A 69 9.58 -8.52 0.82
C PHE A 69 8.64 -8.67 -0.37
N PHE A 70 7.41 -9.15 -0.13
CA PHE A 70 6.39 -9.34 -1.14
C PHE A 70 5.97 -8.01 -1.78
N SER A 71 5.76 -6.95 -0.98
CA SER A 71 5.38 -5.64 -1.52
C SER A 71 6.42 -5.07 -2.48
N GLN A 72 7.71 -5.20 -2.15
CA GLN A 72 8.81 -4.74 -3.00
C GLN A 72 8.89 -5.54 -4.30
N ARG A 73 8.70 -6.86 -4.24
CA ARG A 73 8.66 -7.73 -5.42
C ARG A 73 7.48 -7.38 -6.32
N LEU A 74 6.29 -7.26 -5.75
CA LEU A 74 5.07 -6.89 -6.47
C LEU A 74 5.21 -5.49 -7.10
N GLN A 75 5.75 -4.51 -6.39
CA GLN A 75 5.99 -3.17 -6.92
C GLN A 75 6.92 -3.19 -8.13
N ALA A 76 8.02 -3.96 -8.07
CA ALA A 76 8.95 -4.11 -9.18
C ALA A 76 8.29 -4.78 -10.40
N THR A 77 7.53 -5.87 -10.18
CA THR A 77 6.78 -6.55 -11.24
C THR A 77 5.77 -5.62 -11.90
N LEU A 78 4.95 -4.92 -11.12
CA LEU A 78 3.95 -3.99 -11.64
C LEU A 78 4.60 -2.83 -12.40
N SER A 79 5.69 -2.26 -11.88
CA SER A 79 6.46 -1.20 -12.54
C SER A 79 6.96 -1.64 -13.92
N GLN A 80 7.48 -2.86 -14.02
CA GLN A 80 7.94 -3.44 -15.30
C GLN A 80 6.78 -3.71 -16.26
N SER A 81 5.73 -4.42 -15.82
CA SER A 81 4.59 -4.78 -16.68
C SER A 81 3.81 -3.57 -17.19
N LEU A 82 3.69 -2.52 -16.36
CA LEU A 82 2.99 -1.27 -16.71
C LEU A 82 3.90 -0.26 -17.40
N ASN A 83 5.22 -0.49 -17.46
CA ASN A 83 6.23 0.44 -17.95
C ASN A 83 6.10 1.84 -17.30
N ILE A 84 6.05 1.86 -15.96
CA ILE A 84 5.99 3.10 -15.17
C ILE A 84 7.05 3.05 -14.07
N HIS A 85 7.50 4.22 -13.61
CA HIS A 85 8.45 4.29 -12.50
C HIS A 85 7.86 3.72 -11.20
N GLY A 86 8.63 2.90 -10.48
CA GLY A 86 8.18 2.29 -9.22
C GLY A 86 7.76 3.30 -8.15
N ASN A 87 8.33 4.51 -8.14
CA ASN A 87 7.92 5.60 -7.25
C ASN A 87 6.49 6.10 -7.48
N ARG A 88 5.85 5.71 -8.59
CA ARG A 88 4.46 6.02 -8.88
C ARG A 88 3.48 5.06 -8.20
N LEU A 89 3.97 3.92 -7.72
CA LEU A 89 3.21 2.85 -7.11
C LEU A 89 3.61 2.69 -5.65
N GLU A 90 2.65 2.73 -4.75
CA GLU A 90 2.83 2.32 -3.37
C GLU A 90 2.05 1.03 -3.14
N VAL A 91 2.73 -0.02 -2.67
CA VAL A 91 2.15 -1.35 -2.51
C VAL A 91 2.12 -1.71 -1.03
N VAL A 92 0.93 -2.03 -0.53
CA VAL A 92 0.70 -2.45 0.85
C VAL A 92 0.06 -3.83 0.83
N VAL A 93 0.71 -4.80 1.48
CA VAL A 93 0.15 -6.15 1.67
C VAL A 93 -0.68 -6.15 2.94
N LEU A 94 -1.94 -6.56 2.83
CA LEU A 94 -2.86 -6.64 3.96
C LEU A 94 -2.47 -7.79 4.90
N ARG A 95 -2.93 -7.71 6.15
CA ARG A 95 -2.72 -8.77 7.14
C ARG A 95 -3.83 -9.80 7.00
N GLY A 96 -3.49 -11.08 7.18
CA GLY A 96 -4.46 -12.18 7.15
C GLY A 96 -4.54 -12.87 5.80
N LEU A 97 -5.58 -13.70 5.67
CA LEU A 97 -5.90 -14.49 4.48
C LEU A 97 -7.36 -14.19 4.06
N PRO A 98 -7.69 -14.21 2.75
CA PRO A 98 -6.77 -14.42 1.63
C PRO A 98 -5.74 -13.29 1.53
N THR A 99 -4.58 -13.59 0.92
CA THR A 99 -3.55 -12.58 0.72
C THR A 99 -4.08 -11.52 -0.25
N GLU A 100 -4.12 -10.28 0.20
CA GLU A 100 -4.59 -9.13 -0.58
C GLU A 100 -3.56 -8.01 -0.53
N CYS A 101 -3.51 -7.19 -1.59
CA CYS A 101 -2.64 -6.03 -1.66
C CYS A 101 -3.41 -4.79 -2.13
N ASP A 102 -3.25 -3.68 -1.42
CA ASP A 102 -3.69 -2.37 -1.88
C ASP A 102 -2.52 -1.69 -2.61
N VAL A 103 -2.77 -1.25 -3.85
CA VAL A 103 -1.81 -0.53 -4.68
C VAL A 103 -2.33 0.88 -4.93
N SER A 104 -1.63 1.86 -4.36
CA SER A 104 -1.94 3.27 -4.54
C SER A 104 -1.13 3.85 -5.70
N ILE A 105 -1.82 4.50 -6.64
CA ILE A 105 -1.25 5.08 -7.84
C ILE A 105 -1.23 6.60 -7.69
N THR A 106 -0.03 7.17 -7.72
CA THR A 106 0.18 8.62 -7.64
C THR A 106 -0.17 9.32 -8.97
N PRO A 107 -0.51 10.62 -8.96
CA PRO A 107 -0.78 11.40 -10.16
C PRO A 107 0.40 11.42 -11.15
N ALA A 108 0.10 11.67 -12.42
CA ALA A 108 1.11 11.80 -13.47
C ALA A 108 2.08 12.96 -13.14
N PRO A 109 3.41 12.72 -13.12
CA PRO A 109 4.39 13.76 -12.84
C PRO A 109 4.58 14.70 -14.04
N THR A 110 4.24 14.24 -15.24
CA THR A 110 4.32 14.97 -16.51
C THR A 110 3.12 14.62 -17.41
N ASN A 111 2.80 15.49 -18.37
CA ASN A 111 1.74 15.25 -19.37
C ASN A 111 2.03 14.08 -20.33
N THR A 112 3.27 13.58 -20.34
CA THR A 112 3.69 12.41 -21.13
C THR A 112 3.62 11.10 -20.37
N SER A 113 3.36 11.15 -19.06
CA SER A 113 3.23 9.98 -18.21
C SER A 113 1.80 9.45 -18.24
N LEU A 114 1.65 8.12 -18.13
CA LEU A 114 0.34 7.50 -18.00
C LEU A 114 -0.44 8.08 -16.81
N THR A 115 -1.69 8.41 -17.08
CA THR A 115 -2.68 8.84 -16.09
C THR A 115 -3.07 7.67 -15.19
N ARG A 116 -3.68 7.98 -14.03
CA ARG A 116 -4.16 6.96 -13.08
C ARG A 116 -5.16 6.01 -13.74
N ALA A 117 -6.10 6.56 -14.51
CA ALA A 117 -7.13 5.79 -15.21
C ALA A 117 -6.53 4.85 -16.26
N GLU A 118 -5.55 5.32 -17.05
CA GLU A 118 -4.86 4.48 -18.03
C GLU A 118 -4.07 3.35 -17.36
N ILE A 119 -3.41 3.62 -16.24
CA ILE A 119 -2.69 2.61 -15.46
C ILE A 119 -3.67 1.53 -14.97
N VAL A 120 -4.82 1.92 -14.41
CA VAL A 120 -5.85 0.98 -13.94
C VAL A 120 -6.40 0.15 -15.10
N THR A 121 -6.73 0.77 -16.23
CA THR A 121 -7.24 0.06 -17.42
C THR A 121 -6.22 -0.95 -17.94
N ARG A 122 -4.95 -0.54 -18.05
CA ARG A 122 -3.86 -1.44 -18.48
C ARG A 122 -3.64 -2.57 -17.48
N LEU A 123 -3.70 -2.30 -16.19
CA LEU A 123 -3.56 -3.31 -15.15
C LEU A 123 -4.68 -4.35 -15.22
N LYS A 124 -5.94 -3.90 -15.39
CA LYS A 124 -7.09 -4.80 -15.58
C LYS A 124 -6.92 -5.68 -16.81
N GLY A 125 -6.44 -5.12 -17.93
CA GLY A 125 -6.13 -5.90 -19.14
C GLY A 125 -5.06 -6.96 -18.89
N LEU A 126 -3.92 -6.57 -18.30
CA LEU A 126 -2.84 -7.50 -18.00
C LEU A 126 -3.25 -8.62 -17.03
N VAL A 127 -4.14 -8.33 -16.07
CA VAL A 127 -4.66 -9.34 -15.15
C VAL A 127 -5.65 -10.28 -15.85
N ALA A 128 -6.54 -9.74 -16.70
CA ALA A 128 -7.43 -10.57 -17.51
C ALA A 128 -6.67 -11.51 -18.45
N ASP A 129 -5.54 -11.06 -18.99
CA ASP A 129 -4.64 -11.85 -19.84
C ASP A 129 -3.75 -12.82 -19.03
N GLY A 130 -3.81 -12.78 -17.69
CA GLY A 130 -2.96 -13.59 -16.81
C GLY A 130 -1.47 -13.24 -16.89
N ALA A 131 -1.13 -12.05 -17.40
CA ALA A 131 0.24 -11.59 -17.64
C ALA A 131 0.91 -10.99 -16.39
N VAL A 132 0.14 -10.72 -15.32
CA VAL A 132 0.69 -10.25 -14.05
C VAL A 132 0.99 -11.46 -13.15
N ALA A 133 2.23 -11.92 -13.24
CA ALA A 133 2.74 -13.05 -12.48
C ALA A 133 3.98 -12.66 -11.67
N ILE A 134 4.04 -13.13 -10.43
CA ILE A 134 5.08 -12.80 -9.45
C ILE A 134 5.79 -14.07 -9.08
N GLN A 135 7.10 -14.10 -9.32
CA GLN A 135 7.95 -15.20 -8.93
C GLN A 135 8.61 -14.85 -7.58
N LEU A 136 8.28 -15.62 -6.54
CA LEU A 136 8.89 -15.45 -5.21
C LEU A 136 10.13 -16.32 -5.06
N ASN A 137 10.02 -17.59 -5.47
CA ASN A 137 11.07 -18.59 -5.44
C ASN A 137 11.25 -19.19 -6.85
N LYS A 138 12.36 -19.90 -7.09
CA LYS A 138 12.65 -20.49 -8.41
C LYS A 138 11.51 -21.35 -8.95
N ASP A 139 10.75 -21.98 -8.07
CA ASP A 139 9.73 -22.98 -8.43
C ASP A 139 8.28 -22.49 -8.26
N ALA A 140 8.06 -21.26 -7.77
CA ALA A 140 6.73 -20.77 -7.43
C ALA A 140 6.42 -19.42 -8.08
N THR A 141 5.40 -19.43 -8.94
CA THR A 141 4.87 -18.26 -9.63
C THR A 141 3.40 -18.08 -9.25
N PHE A 142 3.07 -16.90 -8.75
CA PHE A 142 1.73 -16.53 -8.30
C PHE A 142 1.13 -15.48 -9.22
N ARG A 143 -0.15 -15.61 -9.54
CA ARG A 143 -0.85 -14.69 -10.44
C ARG A 143 -1.76 -13.77 -9.66
N VAL A 144 -1.83 -12.53 -10.12
CA VAL A 144 -2.93 -11.65 -9.75
C VAL A 144 -4.17 -12.16 -10.48
N THR A 145 -5.24 -12.42 -9.73
CA THR A 145 -6.49 -13.00 -10.26
C THR A 145 -7.59 -11.96 -10.38
N HIS A 146 -7.54 -10.92 -9.54
CA HIS A 146 -8.57 -9.89 -9.51
C HIS A 146 -8.00 -8.50 -9.22
N VAL A 147 -8.64 -7.49 -9.80
CA VAL A 147 -8.34 -6.06 -9.57
C VAL A 147 -9.64 -5.33 -9.30
N GLU A 148 -9.82 -4.92 -8.05
CA GLU A 148 -10.92 -4.06 -7.61
C GLU A 148 -10.43 -2.61 -7.51
N VAL A 149 -11.20 -1.65 -8.02
CA VAL A 149 -10.89 -0.23 -7.80
C VAL A 149 -11.60 0.18 -6.52
N LEU A 150 -10.83 0.61 -5.52
CA LEU A 150 -11.42 1.06 -4.26
C LEU A 150 -12.01 2.46 -4.46
N PRO A 151 -13.15 2.78 -3.83
CA PRO A 151 -13.70 4.12 -3.88
C PRO A 151 -12.68 5.12 -3.34
N ASP A 152 -12.52 6.25 -4.03
CA ASP A 152 -11.70 7.35 -3.52
C ASP A 152 -12.23 7.71 -2.13
N ARG A 153 -11.35 7.69 -1.12
CA ARG A 153 -11.70 7.93 0.30
C ARG A 153 -12.07 9.40 0.59
N GLY A 154 -12.68 10.08 -0.38
CA GLY A 154 -13.08 11.48 -0.33
C GLY A 154 -14.33 11.82 -1.12
N ASN A 155 -15.10 10.84 -1.62
CA ASN A 155 -16.37 11.10 -2.29
C ASN A 155 -17.53 10.46 -1.53
N THR A 156 -18.02 11.17 -0.53
CA THR A 156 -19.41 11.09 -0.07
C THR A 156 -20.01 12.46 -0.33
N ASP A 157 -20.85 12.51 -1.37
CA ASP A 157 -21.76 13.59 -1.81
C ASP A 157 -21.39 15.06 -1.53
#